data_AF-A0A068SWT7-F1
#
_entry.id   AF-A0A068SWT7-F1
#
_cell.length_a   1.000
_cell.length_b   1.000
_cell.length_c   1.000
_cell.angle_alpha   90.00
_cell.angle_beta   90.00
_cell.angle_gamma   90.00
#
_symmetry.space_group_name_H-M   'P 1'
#
loop_
_entity.id
_entity.type
_entity.pdbx_description
1 polymer ?
#
loop_
_entity_poly.entity_id
_entity_poly.type
_entity_poly.pdbx_seq_one_letter_code
_entity_poly.pdbx_strand_id
1 'polypeptide(L)' 'MTDANVSDTWQPLRSKMLVYEQGPQLTVLVDPDHPDMWQQEPYCSDLQAWANAGNKIGKYVILFCGDEVRKIAPV' A
#
# COMPACT_ATOMS: atom_id res chain seq x y z
N MET A 1 7.65 -11.67 -0.65
CA MET A 1 7.97 -11.47 0.78
C MET A 1 7.37 -10.13 1.16
N THR A 2 6.31 -10.13 1.97
CA THR A 2 5.85 -8.91 2.64
C THR A 2 6.98 -8.44 3.53
N ASP A 3 7.30 -7.16 3.50
CA ASP A 3 8.35 -6.57 4.34
C ASP A 3 8.10 -6.94 5.82
N ALA A 4 9.15 -7.28 6.57
CA ALA A 4 9.02 -7.85 7.92
C ALA A 4 8.46 -6.85 8.96
N ASN A 5 8.30 -5.58 8.56
CA ASN A 5 7.76 -4.50 9.37
C ASN A 5 6.28 -4.21 9.13
N VAL A 6 5.60 -4.97 8.26
CA VAL A 6 4.17 -4.77 8.01
C VAL A 6 3.35 -5.64 8.96
N SER A 7 2.40 -5.04 9.68
CA SER A 7 1.49 -5.71 10.63
C SER A 7 0.86 -6.98 10.04
N ASP A 8 0.54 -7.97 10.87
CA ASP A 8 -0.14 -9.21 10.47
C ASP A 8 -1.45 -8.99 9.70
N THR A 9 -2.08 -7.83 9.89
CA THR A 9 -3.27 -7.42 9.13
C THR A 9 -3.01 -7.31 7.63
N TRP A 10 -1.78 -7.02 7.22
CA TRP A 10 -1.37 -6.89 5.81
C TRP A 10 -0.99 -8.20 5.13
N GLN A 11 -1.07 -9.34 5.83
CA GLN A 11 -0.88 -10.64 5.20
C GLN A 11 -1.81 -10.77 3.99
N PRO A 12 -1.30 -11.16 2.79
CA PRO A 12 -2.06 -11.05 1.54
C PRO A 12 -3.42 -11.78 1.55
N LEU A 13 -3.49 -12.92 2.24
CA LEU A 13 -4.74 -13.69 2.37
C LEU A 13 -5.83 -12.94 3.15
N ARG A 14 -5.45 -12.04 4.07
CA ARG A 14 -6.35 -11.19 4.88
C ARG A 14 -6.62 -9.85 4.22
N SER A 15 -5.55 -9.16 3.84
CA SER A 15 -5.61 -7.79 3.31
C SER A 15 -6.11 -7.72 1.88
N LYS A 16 -6.01 -8.84 1.14
CA LYS A 16 -6.23 -8.89 -0.31
C LYS A 16 -5.29 -7.95 -1.06
N MET A 17 -4.11 -7.71 -0.48
CA MET A 17 -3.10 -6.82 -1.04
C MET A 17 -1.71 -7.43 -0.95
N LEU A 18 -0.89 -7.14 -1.95
CA LEU A 18 0.55 -7.42 -1.96
C LEU A 18 1.32 -6.12 -1.86
N VAL A 19 2.29 -6.06 -0.95
CA VAL A 19 3.14 -4.89 -0.72
C VAL A 19 4.60 -5.28 -0.93
N TYR A 20 5.32 -4.50 -1.73
CA TYR A 20 6.75 -4.69 -1.95
C TYR A 20 7.45 -3.38 -2.35
N GLU A 21 8.75 -3.28 -2.05
CA GLU A 21 9.57 -2.13 -2.41
C GLU A 21 10.37 -2.36 -3.70
N GLN A 22 10.47 -1.31 -4.52
CA GLN A 22 11.33 -1.23 -5.70
C GLN A 22 12.02 0.15 -5.74
N GLY A 23 13.24 0.22 -5.22
CA GLY A 23 13.96 1.49 -5.10
C GLY A 23 13.19 2.49 -4.23
N PRO A 24 12.85 3.69 -4.73
CA PRO A 24 12.08 4.69 -3.97
C PRO A 24 10.57 4.40 -3.92
N GLN A 25 10.08 3.43 -4.68
CA GLN A 25 8.65 3.13 -4.77
C GLN A 25 8.26 1.99 -3.83
N LEU A 26 7.26 2.23 -2.97
CA LEU A 26 6.47 1.19 -2.32
C LEU A 26 5.26 0.89 -3.20
N THR A 27 5.19 -0.33 -3.73
CA THR A 27 4.09 -0.77 -4.59
C THR A 27 3.07 -1.56 -3.77
N VAL A 28 1.80 -1.21 -3.92
CA VAL A 28 0.66 -1.92 -3.34
C VAL A 28 -0.22 -2.41 -4.47
N LEU A 29 -0.39 -3.72 -4.58
CA LEU A 29 -1.30 -4.35 -5.54
C LEU A 29 -2.56 -4.77 -4.78
N VAL A 30 -3.71 -4.26 -5.19
CA VAL A 30 -5.02 -4.65 -4.68
C VAL A 30 -5.59 -5.77 -5.54
N ASP A 31 -6.10 -6.80 -4.89
CA ASP A 31 -6.86 -7.86 -5.55
C ASP A 31 -8.07 -7.25 -6.30
N PRO A 32 -8.20 -7.44 -7.61
CA PRO A 32 -9.29 -6.87 -8.39
C PRO A 32 -10.67 -7.42 -8.00
N ASP A 33 -10.75 -8.58 -7.35
CA ASP A 33 -12.01 -9.12 -6.81
C ASP A 33 -12.44 -8.39 -5.51
N HIS A 34 -11.54 -7.58 -4.94
CA HIS A 34 -11.74 -6.86 -3.69
C HIS A 34 -11.24 -5.39 -3.77
N PRO A 35 -11.73 -4.59 -4.73
CA PRO A 35 -11.16 -3.27 -5.08
C PRO A 35 -11.32 -2.20 -3.99
N ASP A 36 -12.23 -2.41 -3.04
CA ASP A 36 -12.52 -1.46 -1.95
C ASP A 36 -11.73 -1.76 -0.66
N MET A 37 -11.00 -2.87 -0.59
CA MET A 37 -10.32 -3.30 0.64
C MET A 37 -9.29 -2.27 1.13
N TRP A 38 -8.56 -1.63 0.22
CA TRP A 38 -7.51 -0.67 0.57
C TRP A 38 -8.05 0.62 1.20
N GLN A 39 -9.35 0.92 1.02
CA GLN A 39 -10.02 2.09 1.61
C GLN A 39 -10.50 1.83 3.04
N GLN A 40 -10.51 0.57 3.47
CA GLN A 40 -10.94 0.20 4.82
C GLN A 40 -9.81 0.41 5.82
N GLU A 41 -10.18 0.60 7.09
CA GLU A 41 -9.22 0.59 8.18
C GLU A 41 -8.74 -0.85 8.47
N PRO A 42 -7.43 -1.04 8.79
CA PRO A 42 -6.41 -0.01 8.99
C PRO A 42 -5.70 0.47 7.71
N TYR A 43 -6.01 -0.13 6.56
CA TYR A 43 -5.22 -0.02 5.34
C TYR A 43 -5.15 1.40 4.78
N CYS A 44 -6.26 2.14 4.78
CA CYS A 44 -6.29 3.51 4.29
C CYS A 44 -5.36 4.42 5.11
N SER A 45 -5.46 4.34 6.43
CA SER A 45 -4.60 5.09 7.36
C SER A 45 -3.12 4.69 7.25
N ASP A 46 -2.84 3.39 7.10
CA ASP A 46 -1.48 2.89 6.93
C ASP A 46 -0.84 3.38 5.61
N LEU A 47 -1.58 3.35 4.50
CA LEU A 47 -1.13 3.87 3.20
C LEU A 47 -0.79 5.36 3.28
N GLN A 48 -1.62 6.13 3.97
CA GLN A 48 -1.38 7.56 4.19
C GLN A 48 -0.14 7.79 5.06
N ALA A 49 0.03 7.00 6.12
CA ALA A 49 1.21 7.06 6.99
C ALA A 49 2.50 6.73 6.22
N TRP A 50 2.47 5.72 5.36
CA TRP A 50 3.61 5.35 4.50
C TRP A 50 3.94 6.43 3.49
N ALA A 51 2.94 7.07 2.88
CA ALA A 51 3.16 8.20 1.97
C ALA A 51 3.83 9.37 2.71
N ASN A 52 3.35 9.69 3.91
CA ASN A 52 3.91 10.77 4.75
C ASN A 52 5.35 10.48 5.19
N ALA A 53 5.63 9.26 5.62
CA ALA A 53 6.97 8.84 6.04
C ALA A 53 7.94 8.79 4.85
N GLY A 54 7.51 8.18 3.74
CA GLY A 54 8.30 8.05 2.53
C GLY A 54 8.70 9.39 1.93
N ASN A 55 7.76 10.35 1.90
CA ASN A 55 8.02 11.69 1.35
C ASN A 55 9.21 12.40 2.03
N LYS A 56 9.41 12.20 3.35
CA LYS A 56 10.54 12.79 4.10
C LYS A 56 11.90 12.24 3.68
N ILE A 57 11.94 11.06 3.04
CA ILE A 57 13.15 10.35 2.64
C ILE A 57 13.21 10.12 1.11
N GLY A 58 12.36 10.81 0.33
CA GLY A 58 12.32 10.69 -1.13
C GLY A 58 11.69 9.39 -1.66
N LYS A 59 11.00 8.62 -0.81
CA LYS A 59 10.17 7.47 -1.20
C LYS A 59 8.72 7.88 -1.47
N TYR A 60 7.96 7.05 -2.18
CA TYR A 60 6.54 7.27 -2.46
C TYR A 60 5.76 5.96 -2.61
N VAL A 61 4.43 6.02 -2.46
CA VAL A 61 3.53 4.86 -2.53
C VAL A 61 2.71 4.90 -3.81
N ILE A 62 2.71 3.80 -4.57
CA ILE A 62 1.84 3.59 -5.73
C ILE A 62 0.92 2.41 -5.47
N LEU A 63 -0.38 2.64 -5.61
CA LEU A 63 -1.43 1.65 -5.50
C LEU A 63 -1.95 1.28 -6.89
N PHE A 64 -2.01 -0.02 -7.17
CA PHE A 64 -2.61 -0.58 -8.37
C PHE A 64 -3.87 -1.33 -7.95
N CYS A 65 -5.01 -0.99 -8.57
CA CYS A 65 -6.29 -1.65 -8.35
C CYS A 65 -6.92 -1.95 -9.72
N GLY A 66 -6.76 -3.20 -10.19
CA GLY A 66 -7.07 -3.55 -11.58
C GLY A 66 -6.26 -2.68 -12.54
N ASP A 67 -6.96 -1.91 -13.39
CA ASP A 67 -6.37 -0.98 -14.36
C ASP A 67 -6.14 0.43 -13.78
N GLU A 68 -6.64 0.71 -12.57
CA GLU A 68 -6.42 2.00 -11.90
C GLU A 68 -5.04 2.03 -11.22
N VAL A 69 -4.27 3.08 -11.50
CA VAL A 69 -3.00 3.37 -10.84
C VAL A 69 -3.10 4.70 -10.11
N ARG A 70 -2.82 4.68 -8.81
CA ARG A 70 -2.92 5.86 -7.95
C ARG A 70 -1.64 6.06 -7.15
N LYS A 71 -1.07 7.25 -7.22
CA LYS A 71 -0.05 7.68 -6.26
C LYS A 71 -0.76 8.18 -5.00
N ILE A 72 -0.44 7.60 -3.85
CA ILE A 72 -0.96 8.11 -2.57
C ILE A 72 -0.18 9.37 -2.23
N ALA A 73 -0.87 10.51 -2.22
CA ALA A 73 -0.27 11.79 -1.89
C ALA A 73 -0.03 11.89 -0.38
N PRO A 74 1.13 12.39 0.07
CA PRO A 74 1.29 12.76 1.47
C PRO A 74 0.38 13.94 1.82
N VAL A 75 -0.04 14.02 3.09
CA VAL A 75 -0.86 15.10 3.67
C VAL A 75 -0.10 15.91 4.69
#